data_AF-A0A817A147-F1
#
_entry.id   AF-A0A817A147-F1
#
_cell.length_a   1.000
_cell.length_b   1.000
_cell.length_c   1.000
_cell.angle_alpha   90.00
_cell.angle_beta   90.00
_cell.angle_gamma   90.00
#
_symmetry.space_group_name_H-M   'P 1'
#
loop_
_entity.id
_entity.type
_entity.pdbx_description
1 polymer ?
#
loop_
_entity_poly.entity_id
_entity_poly.type
_entity_poly.pdbx_seq_one_letter_code
_entity_poly.pdbx_strand_id
1 'polypeptide(L)'
;DRPSTIILAIIQACNDIETSAAIKYAKMFDPDGERTIGVLTKLDLVDRGAEQKLLEVFENKHIPLKHGYLLVKCRVVSHIQHFGYATTSPTGDVASPAEDATYAFGRCDHSPLEL
;
A
#
# COMPACT_ATOMS: atom_id res chain seq x y z
N ASP A 1 -4.47 -24.90 8.89
CA ASP A 1 -4.71 -23.47 8.62
C ASP A 1 -4.99 -22.69 9.89
N ARG A 2 -4.57 -21.41 9.95
CA ARG A 2 -4.91 -20.47 11.03
C ARG A 2 -5.94 -19.45 10.50
N PRO A 3 -7.25 -19.63 10.78
CA PRO A 3 -8.31 -18.82 10.16
C PRO A 3 -8.31 -17.34 10.60
N SER A 4 -7.62 -17.00 11.70
CA SER A 4 -7.51 -15.63 12.21
C SER A 4 -6.29 -14.84 11.69
N THR A 5 -5.48 -15.42 10.79
CA THR A 5 -4.28 -14.76 10.26
C THR A 5 -4.60 -14.01 8.97
N ILE A 6 -4.38 -12.69 8.98
CA ILE A 6 -4.42 -11.84 7.79
C ILE A 6 -3.04 -11.82 7.13
N ILE A 7 -2.99 -11.95 5.80
CA ILE A 7 -1.77 -11.82 5.01
C ILE A 7 -1.69 -10.39 4.49
N LEU A 8 -0.66 -9.66 4.91
CA LEU A 8 -0.35 -8.33 4.37
C LEU A 8 0.74 -8.45 3.30
N ALA A 9 0.36 -8.43 2.03
CA ALA A 9 1.28 -8.57 0.92
C ALA A 9 1.84 -7.20 0.50
N ILE A 10 3.03 -6.85 0.98
CA ILE A 10 3.70 -5.58 0.61
C ILE A 10 4.39 -5.74 -0.75
N ILE A 11 4.03 -4.88 -1.69
CA ILE A 11 4.44 -4.95 -3.09
C ILE A 11 4.86 -3.56 -3.56
N GLN A 12 5.93 -3.49 -4.34
CA GLN A 12 6.34 -2.23 -4.96
C GLN A 12 5.40 -1.91 -6.12
N ALA A 13 4.97 -0.67 -6.23
CA ALA A 13 4.21 -0.14 -7.36
C ALA A 13 5.16 0.01 -8.55
N CYS A 14 5.39 -1.09 -9.26
CA CYS A 14 6.13 -1.12 -10.51
C CYS A 14 5.30 -1.83 -11.58
N ASN A 15 5.87 -1.95 -12.79
CA ASN A 15 5.14 -2.46 -13.94
C ASN A 15 4.69 -3.93 -13.79
N ASP A 16 5.21 -4.69 -12.82
CA ASP A 16 5.00 -6.15 -12.73
C ASP A 16 4.47 -6.64 -11.38
N ILE A 17 3.45 -5.97 -10.83
CA ILE A 17 2.81 -6.35 -9.56
C ILE A 17 2.35 -7.83 -9.57
N GLU A 18 1.83 -8.33 -10.69
CA GLU A 18 1.39 -9.72 -10.82
C GLU A 18 2.51 -10.75 -10.65
N THR A 19 3.74 -10.36 -10.98
CA THR A 19 4.91 -11.25 -10.87
C THR A 19 5.53 -11.23 -9.48
N SER A 20 5.10 -10.30 -8.62
CA SER A 20 5.62 -10.11 -7.27
C SER A 20 5.61 -11.42 -6.51
N ALA A 21 6.77 -11.77 -5.94
CA ALA A 21 6.91 -12.95 -5.10
C ALA A 21 5.91 -12.92 -3.93
N ALA A 22 5.62 -11.74 -3.37
CA ALA A 22 4.71 -11.59 -2.24
C ALA A 22 3.28 -12.10 -2.57
N ILE A 23 2.74 -11.73 -3.74
CA ILE A 23 1.41 -12.19 -4.16
C ILE A 23 1.42 -13.67 -4.51
N LYS A 24 2.49 -14.16 -5.17
CA LYS A 24 2.63 -15.59 -5.49
C LYS A 24 2.64 -16.44 -4.22
N TYR A 25 3.40 -16.03 -3.21
CA TYR A 25 3.42 -16.72 -1.92
C TYR A 25 2.09 -16.59 -1.18
N ALA A 26 1.45 -15.42 -1.19
CA ALA A 26 0.13 -15.24 -0.59
C ALA A 26 -0.89 -16.21 -1.20
N LYS A 27 -0.94 -16.33 -2.54
CA LYS A 27 -1.82 -17.27 -3.24
C LYS A 27 -1.57 -18.74 -2.93
N MET A 28 -0.36 -19.14 -2.53
CA MET A 28 -0.10 -20.52 -2.10
C MET A 28 -0.82 -20.87 -0.79
N PHE A 29 -1.05 -19.88 0.08
CA PHE A 29 -1.70 -20.06 1.38
C PHE A 29 -3.12 -19.46 1.45
N ASP A 30 -3.49 -18.61 0.49
CA ASP A 30 -4.81 -17.98 0.34
C ASP A 30 -5.15 -17.85 -1.15
N PRO A 31 -5.52 -18.96 -1.82
CA PRO A 31 -5.79 -18.99 -3.26
C PRO A 31 -6.94 -18.06 -3.68
N ASP A 32 -7.94 -17.93 -2.82
CA ASP A 32 -9.14 -17.12 -3.07
C ASP A 32 -8.97 -15.65 -2.66
N GLY A 33 -7.84 -15.28 -2.03
CA GLY A 33 -7.58 -13.91 -1.59
C GLY A 33 -8.55 -13.42 -0.49
N GLU A 34 -9.14 -14.34 0.25
CA GLU A 34 -10.18 -14.09 1.27
C GLU A 34 -9.63 -13.37 2.49
N ARG A 35 -8.33 -13.55 2.78
CA ARG A 35 -7.65 -13.02 3.97
C ARG A 35 -6.36 -12.28 3.64
N THR A 36 -6.18 -11.92 2.37
CA THR A 36 -5.02 -11.17 1.87
C THR A 36 -5.38 -9.73 1.58
N ILE A 37 -4.53 -8.81 2.03
CA ILE A 37 -4.58 -7.38 1.72
C ILE A 37 -3.32 -7.03 0.95
N GLY A 38 -3.47 -6.47 -0.26
CA GLY A 38 -2.34 -5.96 -1.03
C GLY A 38 -1.94 -4.56 -0.56
N VAL A 39 -0.65 -4.31 -0.34
CA VAL A 39 -0.15 -2.97 -0.02
C VAL A 39 0.86 -2.56 -1.07
N LEU A 40 0.52 -1.53 -1.84
CA LEU A 40 1.33 -0.95 -2.89
C LEU A 40 2.16 0.20 -2.29
N THR A 41 3.49 0.09 -2.40
CA THR A 41 4.45 1.07 -1.89
C THR A 41 5.39 1.56 -2.99
N LYS A 42 6.20 2.59 -2.70
CA LYS A 42 7.15 3.20 -3.64
C LYS A 42 6.50 3.72 -4.93
N LEU A 43 5.41 4.47 -4.78
CA LEU A 43 4.70 5.10 -5.90
C LEU A 43 5.56 6.14 -6.66
N ASP A 44 6.62 6.61 -6.03
CA ASP A 44 7.65 7.47 -6.62
C ASP A 44 8.45 6.80 -7.75
N LEU A 45 8.46 5.47 -7.80
CA LEU A 45 9.16 4.71 -8.85
C LEU A 45 8.27 4.32 -10.03
N VAL A 46 6.99 4.72 -10.00
CA VAL A 46 6.05 4.42 -11.08
C VAL A 46 6.37 5.34 -12.26
N ASP A 47 6.74 4.73 -13.39
CA ASP A 47 6.91 5.48 -14.62
C ASP A 47 5.58 6.03 -15.13
N ARG A 48 5.60 7.21 -15.77
CA ARG A 48 4.41 7.85 -16.35
C ARG A 48 3.61 6.97 -17.33
N GLY A 49 4.24 5.94 -17.91
CA GLY A 49 3.56 4.99 -18.80
C GLY A 49 2.87 3.83 -18.07
N ALA A 50 3.10 3.66 -16.76
CA ALA A 50 2.66 2.52 -15.98
C ALA A 50 1.60 2.85 -14.93
N GLU A 51 1.29 4.14 -14.74
CA GLU A 51 0.25 4.62 -13.83
C GLU A 51 -1.12 3.99 -14.11
N GLN A 52 -1.47 3.82 -15.40
CA GLN A 52 -2.72 3.19 -15.79
C GLN A 52 -2.79 1.72 -15.35
N LYS A 53 -1.69 0.98 -15.51
CA LYS A 53 -1.60 -0.41 -15.07
C LYS A 53 -1.68 -0.51 -13.55
N LEU A 54 -1.04 0.41 -12.84
CA LEU A 54 -1.12 0.50 -11.39
C LEU A 54 -2.56 0.76 -10.91
N LEU A 55 -3.26 1.69 -11.57
CA LEU A 55 -4.67 1.98 -11.29
C LEU A 55 -5.55 0.75 -11.48
N GLU A 56 -5.36 -0.02 -12.56
CA GLU A 56 -6.11 -1.26 -12.78
C GLU A 56 -5.88 -2.30 -11.67
N VAL A 57 -4.64 -2.41 -11.18
CA VAL A 57 -4.35 -3.29 -10.04
C VAL A 57 -5.03 -2.78 -8.77
N PHE A 58 -4.96 -1.47 -8.51
CA PHE A 58 -5.61 -0.85 -7.36
C PHE A 58 -7.15 -1.00 -7.39
N GLU A 59 -7.74 -0.91 -8.57
CA GLU A 59 -9.16 -1.18 -8.85
C GLU A 59 -9.50 -2.67 -8.82
N ASN A 60 -8.57 -3.54 -8.39
CA ASN A 60 -8.77 -4.96 -8.21
C ASN A 60 -9.09 -5.72 -9.52
N LYS A 61 -8.72 -5.17 -10.69
CA LYS A 61 -9.08 -5.73 -12.02
C LYS A 61 -8.17 -6.87 -12.48
N HIS A 62 -6.94 -6.95 -11.96
CA HIS A 62 -5.95 -7.97 -12.35
C HIS A 62 -5.95 -9.19 -11.41
N ILE A 63 -5.55 -8.97 -10.15
CA ILE A 63 -5.54 -10.01 -9.12
C ILE A 63 -6.58 -9.63 -8.06
N PRO A 64 -7.80 -10.18 -8.13
CA PRO A 64 -8.85 -9.83 -7.20
C PRO A 64 -8.51 -10.34 -5.79
N LEU A 65 -8.48 -9.43 -4.84
CA LEU A 65 -8.42 -9.72 -3.40
C LEU A 65 -9.72 -9.26 -2.76
N LYS A 66 -10.25 -10.03 -1.79
CA LYS A 66 -11.51 -9.67 -1.12
C LYS A 66 -11.44 -8.34 -0.36
N HIS A 67 -10.26 -8.04 0.17
CA HIS A 67 -10.01 -6.79 0.88
C HIS A 67 -9.39 -5.70 0.01
N GLY A 68 -9.10 -5.99 -1.27
CA GLY A 68 -8.51 -5.05 -2.22
C GLY A 68 -7.06 -4.67 -1.93
N TYR A 69 -6.67 -3.49 -2.44
CA TYR A 69 -5.32 -2.95 -2.36
C TYR A 69 -5.29 -1.60 -1.63
N LEU A 70 -4.19 -1.33 -0.93
CA LEU A 70 -3.92 -0.08 -0.24
C LEU A 70 -2.68 0.59 -0.85
N LEU A 71 -2.74 1.89 -1.05
CA LEU A 71 -1.63 2.70 -1.55
C LEU A 71 -0.96 3.41 -0.38
N VAL A 72 0.36 3.23 -0.22
CA VAL A 72 1.12 3.85 0.86
C VAL A 72 2.36 4.54 0.32
N LYS A 73 2.47 5.85 0.59
CA LYS A 73 3.71 6.60 0.43
C LYS A 73 4.52 6.51 1.72
N CYS A 74 5.60 5.73 1.70
CA CYS A 74 6.50 5.60 2.83
C CYS A 74 7.47 6.79 2.91
N ARG A 75 7.88 7.16 4.11
CA ARG A 75 8.98 8.14 4.31
C ARG A 75 10.32 7.48 3.94
N VAL A 76 11.09 8.13 3.08
CA VAL A 76 12.44 7.69 2.69
C VAL A 76 13.47 8.15 3.73
N VAL A 77 14.57 7.39 3.91
CA VAL A 77 15.61 7.66 4.95
C VAL A 77 16.21 9.07 4.86
N SER A 78 16.31 9.65 3.68
CA SER A 78 16.70 11.06 3.50
C SER A 78 15.74 12.05 4.17
N HIS A 79 14.46 11.69 4.32
CA HIS A 79 13.44 12.45 5.05
C HIS A 79 13.44 12.16 6.56
N ILE A 80 14.11 11.09 7.00
CA ILE A 80 14.18 10.68 8.42
C ILE A 80 15.24 11.50 9.17
N GLN A 81 16.05 12.32 8.49
CA GLN A 81 17.06 13.18 9.13
C GLN A 81 16.49 14.25 10.06
N HIS A 82 15.17 14.47 10.07
CA HIS A 82 14.50 15.43 10.97
C HIS A 82 13.49 14.80 11.93
N PHE A 83 13.30 13.48 11.92
CA PHE A 83 12.30 12.81 12.76
C PHE A 83 12.96 12.01 13.90
N GLY A 84 13.63 12.73 14.81
CA GLY A 84 13.73 12.33 16.22
C GLY A 84 14.81 11.31 16.63
N TYR A 85 16.05 11.76 16.78
CA TYR A 85 16.49 12.02 18.15
C TYR A 85 16.03 13.45 18.44
N ALA A 86 15.09 13.64 19.36
CA ALA A 86 14.66 14.98 19.72
C ALA A 86 15.84 15.71 20.39
N THR A 87 16.58 16.54 19.66
CA THR A 87 17.38 17.59 20.30
C THR A 87 16.44 18.76 20.51
N THR A 88 15.96 18.92 21.75
CA THR A 88 15.39 20.18 22.18
C THR A 88 16.41 21.28 21.90
N SER A 89 16.07 22.24 21.04
CA SER A 89 16.77 23.52 21.05
C SER A 89 16.48 24.18 22.40
N PRO A 90 17.43 24.92 22.98
CA PRO A 90 17.30 25.52 24.31
C PRO A 90 16.21 26.62 24.43
N THR A 91 15.38 26.82 23.40
CA THR A 91 14.38 27.89 23.33
C THR A 91 12.91 27.40 23.34
N GLY A 92 12.64 26.10 23.40
CA GLY A 92 11.33 25.59 23.88
C GLY A 92 10.14 25.62 22.90
N ASP A 93 10.34 25.89 21.61
CA ASP A 93 9.25 25.85 20.63
C ASP A 93 9.09 24.45 20.02
N VAL A 94 7.93 23.82 20.25
CA VAL A 94 7.54 22.53 19.64
C VAL A 94 6.86 22.79 18.31
N ALA A 95 7.48 22.37 17.20
CA ALA A 95 6.82 22.37 15.89
C ALA A 95 5.81 21.21 15.79
N SER A 96 4.56 21.52 15.42
CA SER A 96 3.46 20.56 15.26
C SER A 96 3.75 19.48 14.20
N PRO A 97 3.56 18.18 14.49
CA PRO A 97 3.73 17.10 13.52
C PRO A 97 2.36 16.68 12.94
N ALA A 98 1.99 17.13 11.73
CA ALA A 98 0.70 16.67 11.17
C ALA A 98 0.51 16.64 9.62
N GLU A 99 1.52 16.88 8.75
CA GLU A 99 1.21 17.00 7.30
C GLU A 99 1.79 15.94 6.35
N ASP A 100 2.54 14.94 6.84
CA ASP A 100 3.42 14.14 5.96
C ASP A 100 3.03 12.66 5.78
N ALA A 101 1.77 12.29 6.02
CA ALA A 101 1.31 10.91 5.84
C ALA A 101 -0.06 10.86 5.14
N THR A 102 -0.09 11.12 3.84
CA THR A 102 -1.29 10.92 3.02
C THR A 102 -1.47 9.42 2.74
N TYR A 103 -2.29 8.75 3.55
CA TYR A 103 -2.79 7.41 3.27
C TYR A 103 -4.06 7.52 2.43
N ALA A 104 -4.10 6.88 1.25
CA ALA A 104 -5.32 6.78 0.45
C ALA A 104 -5.92 5.38 0.65
N PHE A 105 -7.00 5.30 1.43
CA PHE A 105 -7.86 4.12 1.48
C PHE A 105 -8.91 4.25 0.38
N GLY A 106 -8.72 3.54 -0.74
CA GLY A 106 -9.80 3.32 -1.70
C GLY A 106 -10.38 1.94 -1.46
N ARG A 107 -11.55 1.87 -0.81
CA ARG A 107 -12.46 0.75 -1.08
C ARG A 107 -13.18 1.10 -2.37
N CYS A 108 -12.85 0.41 -3.46
CA CYS A 108 -13.76 0.36 -4.59
C CYS A 108 -14.92 -0.54 -4.16
N ASP A 109 -15.93 0.05 -3.53
CA ASP A 109 -17.17 -0.63 -3.23
C ASP A 109 -17.84 -0.97 -4.57
N HIS A 110 -17.62 -2.20 -5.04
CA HIS A 110 -18.50 -2.79 -6.04
C HIS A 110 -19.82 -3.15 -5.36
N SER A 111 -20.64 -2.15 -5.06
CA SER A 111 -22.09 -2.37 -5.09
C SER A 111 -22.44 -2.64 -6.56
N PRO A 112 -23.09 -3.77 -6.90
CA PRO A 112 -23.68 -3.93 -8.21
C PRO A 112 -24.68 -2.79 -8.39
N LEU A 113 -24.53 -2.00 -9.45
CA LEU A 113 -25.62 -1.19 -9.95
C LEU A 113 -26.74 -2.18 -10.32
N GLU A 114 -27.77 -2.28 -9.49
CA GLU A 114 -29.03 -2.89 -9.89
C GLU A 114 -29.57 -2.09 -11.08
N LEU A 115 -29.75 -2.79 -12.20
CA LEU A 115 -30.48 -2.36 -13.39
C LEU A 115 -31.93 -2.81 -13.28
#